data_AF-A0A318HHN8-F1
#
_entry.id   AF-A0A318HHN8-F1
#
_cell.length_a   1.000
_cell.length_b   1.000
_cell.length_c   1.000
_cell.angle_alpha   90.00
_cell.angle_beta   90.00
_cell.angle_gamma   90.00
#
_symmetry.space_group_name_H-M   'P 1'
#
loop_
_entity.id
_entity.type
_entity.pdbx_description
1 polymer ?
#
loop_
_entity_poly.entity_id
_entity_poly.type
_entity_poly.pdbx_seq_one_letter_code
_entity_poly.pdbx_strand_id
1 'polypeptide(L)'
;MRRMTSNQPWWLTWPVAEVAAAILPLFSHSAYQWDREARVCIITWCTTGSYKASIGAMNSSRSHPFKDPDGRAINEAMQALVRAGLLVHGDYGERTLIGLTRLGMHALQTNTVRQHLGLGEPAPGGATHDGR
;
A
#
# COMPACT_ATOMS: atom_id res chain seq x y z
N MET A 1 -1.34 12.49 18.55
CA MET A 1 -0.99 12.58 17.12
C MET A 1 0.40 13.20 16.98
N ARG A 2 1.47 12.40 16.82
CA ARG A 2 2.82 12.94 16.58
C ARG A 2 2.96 13.26 15.10
N ARG A 3 3.18 14.54 14.78
CA ARG A 3 3.73 15.00 13.49
C ARG A 3 5.06 14.28 13.27
N MET A 4 5.11 13.36 12.30
CA MET A 4 6.36 12.82 11.78
C MET A 4 7.03 13.90 10.92
N THR A 5 7.83 14.77 11.54
CA THR A 5 8.81 15.59 10.80
C THR A 5 10.05 14.73 10.56
N SER A 6 9.91 13.71 9.72
CA SER A 6 11.08 13.07 9.09
C SER A 6 11.13 13.59 7.67
N ASN A 7 12.20 14.30 7.32
CA ASN A 7 12.48 14.69 5.93
C ASN A 7 12.86 13.47 5.05
N GLN A 8 12.86 12.27 5.62
CA GLN A 8 13.08 11.03 4.87
C GLN A 8 11.76 10.47 4.34
N PRO A 9 11.75 9.91 3.13
CA PRO A 9 10.53 9.35 2.58
C PRO A 9 9.97 8.24 3.48
N TRP A 10 8.67 8.29 3.75
CA TRP A 10 8.02 7.34 4.66
C TRP A 10 8.20 5.89 4.22
N TRP A 11 8.26 5.61 2.91
CA TRP A 11 8.50 4.27 2.36
C TRP A 11 9.89 3.69 2.64
N LEU A 12 10.87 4.51 3.05
CA LEU A 12 12.20 4.05 3.48
C LEU A 12 12.28 3.81 4.99
N THR A 13 11.39 4.43 5.76
CA THR A 13 11.42 4.42 7.23
C THR A 13 10.32 3.54 7.84
N TRP A 14 9.31 3.18 7.04
CA TRP A 14 8.22 2.30 7.45
C TRP A 14 8.57 0.84 7.21
N PRO A 15 8.19 -0.08 8.12
CA PRO A 15 8.20 -1.51 7.86
C PRO A 15 7.42 -1.86 6.59
N VAL A 16 7.85 -2.89 5.86
CA VAL A 16 7.17 -3.38 4.64
C VAL A 16 5.67 -3.61 4.86
N ALA A 17 5.30 -4.16 6.01
CA ALA A 17 3.91 -4.40 6.37
C ALA A 17 3.10 -3.10 6.54
N GLU A 18 3.73 -2.02 7.02
CA GLU A 18 3.08 -0.71 7.17
C GLU A 18 2.83 -0.08 5.80
N VAL A 19 3.81 -0.20 4.90
CA VAL A 19 3.66 0.21 3.49
C VAL A 19 2.56 -0.61 2.82
N ALA A 20 2.52 -1.92 3.01
CA ALA A 20 1.48 -2.81 2.50
C ALA A 20 0.08 -2.41 2.98
N ALA A 21 -0.08 -2.12 4.27
CA ALA A 21 -1.34 -1.65 4.83
C ALA A 21 -1.80 -0.32 4.22
N ALA A 22 -0.88 0.59 3.94
CA ALA A 22 -1.17 1.89 3.35
C ALA A 22 -1.58 1.80 1.86
N ILE A 23 -1.01 0.87 1.08
CA ILE A 23 -1.31 0.74 -0.35
C ILE A 23 -2.53 -0.15 -0.66
N LEU A 24 -2.90 -1.08 0.22
CA LEU A 24 -4.03 -1.99 -0.06
C LEU A 24 -5.35 -1.25 -0.36
N PRO A 25 -5.74 -0.17 0.35
CA PRO A 25 -6.96 0.59 0.03
C PRO A 25 -6.99 1.15 -1.38
N LEU A 26 -5.84 1.34 -2.02
CA LEU A 26 -5.77 1.86 -3.38
C LEU A 26 -6.40 0.89 -4.40
N PHE A 27 -6.37 -0.41 -4.11
CA PHE A 27 -7.00 -1.45 -4.93
C PHE A 27 -8.53 -1.50 -4.81
N SER A 28 -9.14 -0.75 -3.88
CA SER A 28 -10.62 -0.70 -3.74
C SER A 28 -11.32 -0.07 -4.96
N HIS A 29 -10.60 0.74 -5.75
CA HIS A 29 -11.14 1.42 -6.93
C HIS A 29 -11.26 0.50 -8.16
N SER A 30 -10.53 -0.61 -8.19
CA SER A 30 -10.65 -1.62 -9.24
C SER A 30 -10.21 -2.97 -8.69
N ALA A 31 -11.14 -3.92 -8.69
CA ALA A 31 -10.90 -5.28 -8.18
C ALA A 31 -9.79 -6.01 -8.94
N TYR A 32 -9.49 -5.59 -10.18
CA TYR A 32 -8.42 -6.13 -11.02
C TYR A 32 -7.70 -5.00 -11.76
N GLN A 33 -6.38 -5.02 -11.76
CA GLN A 33 -5.53 -4.06 -12.47
C GLN A 33 -4.30 -4.78 -13.01
N TRP A 34 -3.73 -4.29 -14.13
CA TRP A 34 -2.44 -4.79 -14.60
C TRP A 34 -1.35 -4.38 -13.59
N ASP A 35 -0.45 -5.29 -13.22
CA ASP A 35 0.61 -5.07 -12.22
C ASP A 35 1.40 -3.79 -12.49
N ARG A 36 1.78 -3.58 -13.76
CA ARG A 36 2.50 -2.39 -14.20
C ARG A 36 1.73 -1.10 -13.92
N GLU A 37 0.43 -1.08 -14.17
CA GLU A 37 -0.41 0.10 -13.99
C GLU A 37 -0.70 0.35 -12.51
N ALA A 38 -0.95 -0.70 -11.74
CA ALA A 38 -1.10 -0.61 -10.29
C ALA A 38 0.15 0.03 -9.66
N ARG A 39 1.36 -0.39 -10.06
CA ARG A 39 2.62 0.20 -9.60
C ARG A 39 2.75 1.67 -9.98
N VAL A 40 2.39 2.02 -11.22
CA VAL A 40 2.38 3.42 -11.70
C VAL A 40 1.45 4.28 -10.84
N CYS A 41 0.24 3.79 -10.55
CA CYS A 41 -0.73 4.49 -9.73
C CYS A 41 -0.28 4.62 -8.26
N ILE A 42 0.34 3.58 -7.68
CA ILE A 42 0.91 3.62 -6.33
C ILE A 42 2.05 4.64 -6.25
N ILE A 43 2.99 4.61 -7.20
CA ILE A 43 4.09 5.59 -7.25
C ILE A 43 3.54 7.01 -7.38
N THR A 44 2.54 7.22 -8.24
CA THR A 44 1.86 8.52 -8.40
C THR A 44 1.20 8.97 -7.09
N TRP A 45 0.54 8.07 -6.39
CA TRP A 45 -0.07 8.37 -5.09
C TRP A 45 0.98 8.73 -4.04
N CYS A 46 2.10 8.01 -3.99
CA CYS A 46 3.19 8.32 -3.08
C CYS A 46 3.79 9.70 -3.31
N THR A 47 3.85 10.17 -4.56
CA THR A 47 4.46 11.47 -4.92
C THR A 47 3.48 12.64 -4.83
N THR A 48 2.21 12.43 -5.19
CA THR A 48 1.22 13.50 -5.35
C THR A 48 0.06 13.44 -4.36
N GLY A 49 -0.10 12.34 -3.63
CA GLY A 49 -1.30 12.03 -2.84
C GLY A 49 -2.50 11.59 -3.69
N SER A 50 -2.37 11.53 -5.02
CA SER A 50 -3.44 11.15 -5.95
C SER A 50 -3.14 9.81 -6.63
N TYR A 51 -4.11 8.89 -6.59
CA TYR A 51 -3.96 7.55 -7.16
C TYR A 51 -4.15 7.50 -8.69
N LYS A 52 -4.75 8.52 -9.30
CA LYS A 52 -4.96 8.56 -10.75
C LYS A 52 -3.72 9.13 -11.43
N ALA A 53 -2.95 8.26 -12.08
CA ALA A 53 -1.84 8.66 -12.93
C ALA A 53 -2.33 9.28 -14.24
N SER A 54 -1.73 10.41 -14.63
CA SER A 54 -1.57 10.75 -16.05
C SER A 54 -0.26 10.11 -16.51
N ILE A 55 -0.32 9.23 -17.51
CA ILE A 55 0.84 8.47 -18.01
C ILE A 55 2.02 9.39 -18.42
N GLY A 56 1.75 10.67 -18.70
CA GLY A 56 2.77 11.68 -19.04
C GLY A 56 3.63 12.18 -17.88
N ALA A 57 3.17 12.11 -16.62
CA ALA A 57 3.88 12.70 -15.48
C ALA A 57 5.09 11.89 -14.98
N MET A 58 5.19 10.61 -15.38
CA MET A 58 6.11 9.65 -14.77
C MET A 58 7.44 9.49 -15.54
N ASN A 59 7.49 9.95 -16.79
CA ASN A 59 8.69 9.78 -17.64
C ASN A 59 9.86 10.70 -17.23
N SER A 60 9.66 11.62 -16.29
CA SER A 60 10.60 12.68 -15.92
C SER A 60 11.33 12.48 -14.58
N SER A 61 11.04 11.43 -13.79
CA SER A 61 11.73 11.17 -12.51
C SER A 61 12.24 9.73 -12.40
N ARG A 62 13.35 9.45 -13.07
CA ARG A 62 14.11 8.19 -12.91
C ARG A 62 15.47 8.40 -12.23
N SER A 63 15.74 9.57 -11.66
CA SER A 63 17.11 9.94 -11.33
C SER A 63 17.43 10.13 -9.84
N HIS A 64 16.50 9.91 -8.91
CA HIS A 64 16.84 10.00 -7.47
C HIS A 64 16.16 8.94 -6.60
N PRO A 65 16.91 7.92 -6.11
CA PRO A 65 16.34 6.81 -5.31
C PRO A 65 15.77 7.24 -3.94
N PHE A 66 16.01 8.49 -3.53
CA PHE A 66 15.51 9.08 -2.29
C PHE A 66 14.43 10.16 -2.51
N LYS A 67 14.08 10.48 -3.77
CA LYS A 67 12.98 11.40 -4.10
C LYS A 67 11.80 10.69 -4.75
N ASP A 68 12.08 9.59 -5.44
CA ASP A 68 11.07 8.70 -6.00
C ASP A 68 10.74 7.57 -5.01
N PRO A 69 9.48 7.10 -4.97
CA PRO A 69 9.13 5.87 -4.27
C PRO A 69 10.01 4.74 -4.78
N ASP A 70 10.76 4.10 -3.88
CA ASP A 70 11.61 2.98 -4.28
C ASP A 70 10.70 1.86 -4.79
N GLY A 71 10.81 1.54 -6.08
CA GLY A 71 10.06 0.44 -6.69
C GLY A 71 10.28 -0.88 -5.95
N ARG A 72 11.42 -1.05 -5.25
CA ARG A 72 11.67 -2.18 -4.35
C ARG A 72 10.73 -2.21 -3.15
N ALA A 73 10.53 -1.08 -2.48
CA ALA A 73 9.63 -1.00 -1.33
C ALA A 73 8.17 -1.30 -1.73
N ILE A 74 7.74 -0.82 -2.91
CA ILE A 74 6.42 -1.14 -3.47
C ILE A 74 6.31 -2.63 -3.80
N ASN A 75 7.35 -3.22 -4.39
CA ASN A 75 7.36 -4.66 -4.68
C ASN A 75 7.29 -5.50 -3.42
N GLU A 76 8.08 -5.16 -2.41
CA GLU A 76 8.08 -5.86 -1.12
C GLU A 76 6.71 -5.78 -0.45
N ALA A 77 6.08 -4.61 -0.48
CA ALA A 77 4.73 -4.40 0.05
C ALA A 77 3.69 -5.24 -0.71
N MET A 78 3.73 -5.23 -2.05
CA MET A 78 2.84 -6.05 -2.88
C MET A 78 3.06 -7.55 -2.62
N GLN A 79 4.30 -8.00 -2.49
CA GLN A 79 4.60 -9.38 -2.12
C GLN A 79 4.08 -9.72 -0.72
N ALA A 80 4.18 -8.81 0.25
CA ALA A 80 3.63 -9.02 1.59
C ALA A 80 2.11 -9.18 1.55
N LEU A 81 1.41 -8.36 0.74
CA LEU A 81 -0.04 -8.49 0.52
C LEU A 81 -0.42 -9.81 -0.15
N VAL A 82 0.36 -10.28 -1.13
CA VAL A 82 0.16 -11.59 -1.77
C VAL A 82 0.40 -12.73 -0.77
N ARG A 83 1.49 -12.68 0.02
CA ARG A 83 1.79 -13.68 1.05
C ARG A 83 0.72 -13.73 2.14
N ALA A 84 0.16 -12.58 2.51
CA ALA A 84 -0.96 -12.48 3.45
C ALA A 84 -2.32 -12.89 2.85
N GLY A 85 -2.35 -13.26 1.57
CA GLY A 85 -3.58 -13.65 0.86
C GLY A 85 -4.57 -12.51 0.65
N LEU A 86 -4.11 -11.25 0.73
CA LEU A 86 -4.93 -10.04 0.55
C LEU A 86 -4.99 -9.61 -0.92
N LEU A 87 -3.94 -9.92 -1.69
CA LEU A 87 -3.91 -9.78 -3.14
C LEU A 87 -3.70 -11.14 -3.81
N VAL A 88 -4.25 -11.29 -5.01
CA VAL A 88 -3.95 -12.39 -5.93
C VAL A 88 -3.11 -11.87 -7.09
N HIS A 89 -2.13 -12.67 -7.51
CA HIS A 89 -1.33 -12.45 -8.71
C HIS A 89 -1.74 -13.51 -9.73
N GLY A 90 -2.18 -13.08 -10.91
CA GLY A 90 -2.61 -13.98 -11.98
C GLY A 90 -1.86 -13.68 -13.27
N ASP A 91 -1.19 -14.68 -13.83
CA ASP A 91 -0.51 -14.56 -15.12
C ASP A 91 -1.52 -14.65 -16.27
N TYR A 92 -1.48 -13.66 -17.16
CA TYR A 92 -2.32 -13.55 -18.35
C TYR A 92 -1.43 -13.29 -19.58
N GLY A 93 -0.79 -14.36 -20.06
CA GLY A 93 0.18 -14.30 -21.15
C GLY A 93 1.44 -13.51 -20.76
N GLU A 94 1.74 -12.44 -21.49
CA GLU A 94 2.90 -11.56 -21.22
C GLU A 94 2.64 -10.51 -20.13
N ARG A 95 1.43 -10.48 -19.56
CA ARG A 95 1.02 -9.50 -18.57
C ARG A 95 0.58 -10.18 -17.31
N THR A 96 0.78 -9.50 -16.19
CA THR A 96 0.30 -9.98 -14.90
C THR A 96 -0.81 -9.09 -14.37
N LEU A 97 -1.89 -9.73 -13.92
CA LEU A 97 -3.01 -9.09 -13.24
C LEU A 97 -2.82 -9.20 -11.72
N ILE A 98 -3.18 -8.13 -11.05
CA ILE A 98 -3.27 -8.07 -9.59
C ILE A 98 -4.69 -7.70 -9.23
N GLY A 99 -5.24 -8.41 -8.25
CA GLY A 99 -6.57 -8.12 -7.75
C GLY A 99 -6.73 -8.36 -6.27
N LEU A 100 -7.77 -7.77 -5.69
CA LEU A 100 -8.15 -8.06 -4.31
C LEU A 100 -8.70 -9.48 -4.23
N THR A 101 -8.24 -10.24 -3.23
CA THR A 101 -8.92 -11.49 -2.88
C THR A 101 -10.20 -11.18 -2.12
N ARG A 102 -11.04 -12.21 -1.91
CA ARG A 102 -12.18 -12.12 -0.98
C ARG A 102 -11.74 -11.70 0.43
N LEU A 103 -10.59 -12.21 0.89
CA LEU A 103 -10.02 -11.82 2.18
C LEU A 103 -9.56 -10.36 2.17
N GLY A 104 -8.90 -9.91 1.10
CA GLY A 104 -8.48 -8.52 0.93
C GLY A 104 -9.65 -7.54 0.95
N MET A 105 -10.74 -7.86 0.25
CA MET A 105 -11.97 -7.06 0.27
C MET A 105 -12.56 -7.00 1.69
N HIS A 106 -12.68 -8.14 2.37
CA HIS A 106 -13.18 -8.20 3.73
C HIS A 106 -12.30 -7.38 4.68
N ALA A 107 -10.97 -7.57 4.63
CA ALA A 107 -10.03 -6.87 5.49
C ALA A 107 -10.06 -5.34 5.31
N LEU A 108 -10.32 -4.86 4.09
CA LEU A 108 -10.57 -3.44 3.83
C LEU A 108 -11.87 -2.96 4.45
N GLN A 109 -12.96 -3.73 4.31
CA GLN A 109 -14.26 -3.38 4.86
C GLN A 109 -14.27 -3.35 6.39
N THR A 110 -13.52 -4.26 7.03
CA THR A 110 -13.46 -4.37 8.49
C THR A 110 -12.28 -3.65 9.12
N ASN A 111 -11.47 -2.94 8.32
CA ASN A 111 -10.25 -2.25 8.77
C ASN A 111 -9.24 -3.18 9.51
N THR A 112 -9.18 -4.46 9.12
CA THR A 112 -8.31 -5.48 9.76
C THR A 112 -7.04 -5.78 8.96
N VAL A 113 -6.74 -5.01 7.92
CA VAL A 113 -5.56 -5.18 7.05
C VAL A 113 -4.25 -5.34 7.84
N ARG A 114 -4.07 -4.51 8.86
CA ARG A 114 -2.88 -4.52 9.73
C ARG A 114 -2.72 -5.86 10.47
N GLN A 115 -3.82 -6.40 11.00
CA GLN A 115 -3.83 -7.68 11.70
C GLN A 115 -3.37 -8.82 10.78
N HIS A 116 -3.87 -8.84 9.54
CA HIS A 116 -3.48 -9.82 8.53
C HIS A 116 -2.01 -9.71 8.09
N LEU A 117 -1.39 -8.56 8.33
CA LEU A 117 0.03 -8.30 8.05
C LEU A 117 0.93 -8.50 9.28
N GLY A 118 0.39 -8.99 10.39
CA GLY A 118 1.13 -9.17 11.64
C GLY A 118 1.49 -7.86 12.34
N LEU A 119 0.91 -6.74 11.90
CA LEU A 119 0.98 -5.47 12.60
C LEU A 119 -0.12 -5.49 13.66
N GLY A 120 0.25 -5.43 14.94
CA GLY A 120 -0.71 -5.37 16.04
C GLY A 120 -1.80 -4.32 15.80
N GLU A 121 -2.98 -4.55 16.38
CA GLU A 121 -4.09 -3.61 16.23
C GLU A 121 -3.66 -2.17 16.58
N PRO A 122 -4.12 -1.15 15.83
CA PRO A 122 -4.23 0.16 16.44
C PRO A 122 -5.23 -0.01 17.59
N ALA A 123 -4.72 0.05 18.83
CA ALA A 123 -5.53 -0.15 20.02
C ALA A 123 -6.87 0.62 19.88
N PRO A 124 -8.02 -0.04 19.99
CA PRO A 124 -9.29 0.68 20.06
C PRO A 124 -9.20 1.59 21.29
N GLY A 125 -9.54 2.87 21.11
CA GLY A 125 -9.43 3.89 22.15
C GLY A 125 -10.09 3.43 23.46
N GLY A 126 -9.27 3.01 24.41
CA GLY A 126 -9.66 2.69 25.77
C GLY A 126 -9.61 3.96 26.63
N ALA A 127 -10.51 4.90 26.37
CA ALA A 127 -10.92 5.83 27.40
C ALA A 127 -11.98 5.11 28.24
N THR A 128 -11.59 4.57 29.39
CA THR A 128 -12.51 4.43 30.52
C THR A 128 -11.80 4.99 31.74
N HIS A 129 -12.13 6.23 32.03
CA HIS A 129 -11.97 6.83 33.34
C HIS A 129 -13.01 6.18 34.25
N ASP A 130 -12.54 5.42 35.24
CA ASP A 130 -13.24 5.14 36.51
C ASP A 130 -12.17 4.52 37.40
N GLY A 131 -11.69 5.19 38.45
CA GLY A 131 -12.52 5.67 39.55
C GLY A 131 -12.36 4.72 40.72
N ARG A 132 -11.23 4.79 41.43
CA ARG A 132 -11.16 4.51 42.86
C ARG A 132 -9.90 5.08 43.50
#